data_AF-B4GA70-F1
#
_entry.id   AF-B4GA70-F1
#
_cell.length_a   1.000
_cell.length_b   1.000
_cell.length_c   1.000
_cell.angle_alpha   90.00
_cell.angle_beta   90.00
_cell.angle_gamma   90.00
#
_symmetry.space_group_name_H-M   'P 1'
#
loop_
_entity.id
_entity.type
_entity.pdbx_description
1 polymer ?
#
loop_
_entity_poly.entity_id
_entity_poly.type
_entity_poly.pdbx_seq_one_letter_code
_entity_poly.pdbx_strand_id
1 'polypeptide(L)'
;MMHTALMRELVESGHQVTMITAFSLEKHLNMNKAVLGGYAISLHFQSITSEVLEHSLLQLIHNATYKESVQRVSSIFRDRPQEPRKSAVYWIEYVIRHRGAPHMRSAGLDLNWFQFYLLDVIAFVVAIALAALLAALLAIRLLMGSDKQHRKSKTH
;
A
#
# COMPACT_ATOMS: atom_id res chain seq x y z
N MET A 1 -22.24 -10.48 -2.53
CA MET A 1 -22.73 -10.78 -3.89
C MET A 1 -23.46 -9.60 -4.53
N MET A 2 -24.24 -8.80 -3.79
CA MET A 2 -24.93 -7.62 -4.34
C MET A 2 -23.96 -6.49 -4.78
N HIS A 3 -22.86 -6.29 -4.04
CA HIS A 3 -21.85 -5.26 -4.36
C HIS A 3 -21.13 -5.46 -5.71
N THR A 4 -20.92 -6.70 -6.13
CA THR A 4 -20.22 -7.01 -7.40
C THR A 4 -21.11 -6.83 -8.63
N ALA A 5 -22.43 -6.99 -8.47
CA ALA A 5 -23.40 -6.77 -9.55
C ALA A 5 -23.58 -5.28 -9.84
N LEU A 6 -23.74 -4.48 -8.79
CA LEU A 6 -23.91 -3.02 -8.87
C LEU A 6 -22.69 -2.34 -9.51
N MET A 7 -21.47 -2.79 -9.15
CA MET A 7 -20.23 -2.28 -9.76
C MET A 7 -20.09 -2.66 -11.24
N ARG A 8 -20.60 -3.82 -11.68
CA ARG A 8 -20.57 -4.20 -13.10
C ARG A 8 -21.55 -3.38 -13.93
N GLU A 9 -22.75 -3.16 -13.42
CA GLU A 9 -23.82 -2.41 -14.11
C GLU A 9 -23.47 -0.93 -14.27
N LEU A 10 -22.82 -0.33 -13.27
CA LEU A 10 -22.29 1.04 -13.33
C LEU A 10 -21.14 1.19 -14.34
N VAL A 11 -20.40 0.11 -14.63
CA VAL A 11 -19.30 0.10 -15.61
C VAL A 11 -19.81 -0.17 -17.03
N GLU A 12 -20.79 -1.05 -17.19
CA GLU A 12 -21.40 -1.39 -18.49
C GLU A 12 -22.28 -0.28 -19.05
N SER A 13 -22.95 0.49 -18.20
CA SER A 13 -23.90 1.53 -18.62
C SER A 13 -23.25 2.74 -19.30
N GLY A 14 -21.92 2.83 -19.39
CA GLY A 14 -21.23 3.70 -20.36
C GLY A 14 -21.49 5.20 -20.24
N HIS A 15 -22.19 5.65 -19.22
CA HIS A 15 -22.41 7.06 -18.98
C HIS A 15 -21.21 7.63 -18.23
N GLN A 16 -20.78 8.82 -18.65
CA GLN A 16 -19.79 9.65 -17.96
C GLN A 16 -20.36 10.11 -16.60
N VAL A 17 -20.64 9.20 -15.68
CA VAL A 17 -21.34 9.54 -14.44
C VAL A 17 -20.68 8.77 -13.32
N THR A 18 -19.89 9.55 -12.57
CA THR A 18 -19.61 9.31 -11.17
C THR A 18 -18.67 8.14 -10.93
N MET A 19 -17.38 8.48 -10.81
CA MET A 19 -16.47 7.73 -9.97
C MET A 19 -16.98 7.82 -8.53
N ILE A 20 -18.08 7.11 -8.21
CA ILE A 20 -18.41 6.78 -6.84
C ILE A 20 -17.30 5.81 -6.47
N THR A 21 -16.24 6.30 -5.83
CA THR A 21 -15.48 5.43 -4.92
C THR A 21 -16.40 5.12 -3.74
N ALA A 22 -17.44 4.35 -4.02
CA ALA A 22 -18.34 3.75 -3.06
C ALA A 22 -17.57 2.54 -2.54
N PHE A 23 -17.17 2.64 -1.28
CA PHE A 23 -16.64 1.55 -0.48
C PHE A 23 -15.26 1.05 -0.92
N SER A 24 -14.21 1.79 -0.56
CA SER A 24 -12.92 1.14 -0.33
C SER A 24 -12.90 0.62 1.10
N LEU A 25 -13.23 -0.67 1.26
CA LEU A 25 -12.85 -1.43 2.46
C LEU A 25 -11.35 -1.78 2.46
N GLU A 26 -10.62 -1.51 1.38
CA GLU A 26 -9.21 -1.86 1.29
C GLU A 26 -8.33 -0.68 0.83
N LYS A 27 -7.75 -0.04 1.85
CA LYS A 27 -6.57 0.83 1.86
C LYS A 27 -6.75 2.28 1.38
N HIS A 28 -7.06 3.11 2.37
CA HIS A 28 -7.02 4.58 2.52
C HIS A 28 -6.14 5.46 1.59
N LEU A 29 -5.09 4.94 0.94
CA LEU A 29 -4.17 5.77 0.14
C LEU A 29 -4.82 6.38 -1.12
N ASN A 30 -5.71 5.64 -1.78
CA ASN A 30 -6.39 6.16 -2.97
C ASN A 30 -7.59 7.05 -2.61
N MET A 31 -8.20 6.85 -1.44
CA MET A 31 -9.37 7.61 -1.01
C MET A 31 -9.01 9.04 -0.64
N ASN A 32 -7.90 9.27 0.06
CA ASN A 32 -7.47 10.62 0.43
C ASN A 32 -7.19 11.48 -0.80
N LYS A 33 -6.59 10.90 -1.85
CA LYS A 33 -6.37 11.59 -3.12
C LYS A 33 -7.70 11.94 -3.82
N ALA A 34 -8.70 11.08 -3.71
CA ALA A 34 -10.01 11.31 -4.30
C ALA A 34 -10.81 12.40 -3.57
N VAL A 35 -10.75 12.41 -2.25
CA VAL A 35 -11.33 13.47 -1.41
C VAL A 35 -10.62 14.80 -1.65
N LEU A 36 -9.28 14.82 -1.65
CA LEU A 36 -8.49 16.02 -1.98
C LEU A 36 -8.74 16.50 -3.41
N GLY A 37 -8.99 15.58 -4.34
CA GLY A 37 -9.39 15.89 -5.72
C GLY A 37 -10.82 16.40 -5.87
N GLY A 38 -11.61 16.44 -4.79
CA GLY A 38 -12.97 16.97 -4.79
C GLY A 38 -13.98 16.12 -5.55
N TYR A 39 -13.70 14.83 -5.76
CA TYR A 39 -14.57 13.92 -6.50
C TYR A 39 -15.04 12.71 -5.70
N ALA A 40 -14.78 12.68 -4.38
CA ALA A 40 -15.22 11.63 -3.47
C ALA A 40 -15.56 12.16 -2.08
N ILE A 41 -16.43 11.43 -1.37
CA ILE A 41 -16.73 11.62 0.05
C ILE A 41 -16.30 10.35 0.78
N SER A 42 -15.50 10.48 1.83
CA SER A 42 -15.06 9.33 2.65
C SER A 42 -16.07 9.07 3.76
N LEU A 43 -16.61 7.86 3.81
CA LEU A 43 -17.50 7.39 4.88
C LEU A 43 -16.83 6.25 5.66
N HIS A 44 -16.87 6.33 6.99
CA HIS A 44 -16.38 5.25 7.85
C HIS A 44 -17.45 4.17 7.99
N PHE A 45 -17.07 2.92 7.73
CA PHE A 45 -17.99 1.78 7.79
C PHE A 45 -18.64 1.61 9.17
N GLN A 46 -17.89 1.88 10.25
CA GLN A 46 -18.40 1.80 11.62
C GLN A 46 -19.40 2.91 11.97
N SER A 47 -19.47 3.99 11.19
CA SER A 47 -20.35 5.13 11.43
C SER A 47 -21.38 5.33 10.32
N ILE A 48 -21.58 4.34 9.45
CA ILE A 48 -22.51 4.46 8.33
C ILE A 48 -23.93 4.17 8.82
N THR A 49 -24.82 5.14 8.66
CA THR A 49 -26.27 4.96 8.85
C THR A 49 -26.98 5.26 7.53
N SER A 50 -28.26 4.89 7.42
CA SER A 50 -29.04 5.13 6.20
C SER A 50 -29.11 6.62 5.87
N GLU A 51 -29.26 7.47 6.88
CA GLU A 51 -29.39 8.92 6.77
C GLU A 51 -28.07 9.55 6.32
N VAL A 52 -26.94 9.11 6.90
CA VAL A 52 -25.60 9.58 6.51
C VAL A 52 -25.30 9.21 5.05
N LEU A 53 -25.70 8.01 4.63
CA LEU A 53 -25.52 7.55 3.27
C LEU A 53 -26.37 8.35 2.29
N GLU A 54 -27.66 8.52 2.59
CA GLU A 54 -28.61 9.29 1.77
C GLU A 54 -28.15 10.74 1.61
N HIS A 55 -27.81 11.40 2.71
CA HIS A 55 -27.31 12.78 2.69
C HIS A 55 -26.04 12.91 1.84
N SER A 56 -25.08 11.98 2.02
CA SER A 56 -23.82 12.00 1.27
C SER A 56 -24.05 11.77 -0.23
N LEU A 57 -25.00 10.92 -0.60
CA LEU A 57 -25.36 10.63 -1.98
C LEU A 57 -26.07 11.83 -2.62
N LEU A 58 -27.03 12.43 -1.92
CA LEU A 58 -27.69 13.67 -2.36
C LEU A 58 -26.69 14.81 -2.55
N GLN A 59 -25.75 14.96 -1.62
CA GLN A 59 -24.67 15.95 -1.73
C GLN A 59 -23.83 15.71 -2.98
N LEU A 60 -23.47 14.46 -3.26
CA LEU A 60 -22.61 14.11 -4.39
C LEU A 60 -23.31 14.29 -5.75
N ILE A 61 -24.63 14.06 -5.82
CA ILE A 61 -25.43 14.22 -7.04
C ILE A 61 -25.79 15.69 -7.31
N HIS A 62 -26.20 16.44 -6.29
CA HIS A 62 -26.74 17.79 -6.47
C HIS A 62 -25.67 18.88 -6.48
N ASN A 63 -24.49 18.63 -5.91
CA ASN A 63 -23.42 19.62 -5.88
C ASN A 63 -22.60 19.59 -7.17
N ALA A 64 -22.73 20.66 -7.96
CA ALA A 64 -22.06 20.82 -9.25
C ALA A 64 -20.52 20.70 -9.16
N THR A 65 -19.91 21.10 -8.05
CA THR A 65 -18.45 21.04 -7.85
C THR A 65 -17.90 19.63 -7.92
N TYR A 66 -18.64 18.65 -7.37
CA TYR A 66 -18.24 17.24 -7.45
C TYR A 66 -18.39 16.72 -8.87
N LYS A 67 -19.47 17.08 -9.57
CA LYS A 67 -19.70 16.73 -10.96
C LYS A 67 -18.59 17.26 -11.88
N GLU A 68 -18.23 18.54 -11.75
CA GLU A 68 -17.14 19.15 -12.52
C GLU A 68 -15.80 18.49 -12.24
N SER A 69 -15.53 18.18 -10.97
CA SER A 69 -14.27 17.53 -10.57
C SER A 69 -14.15 16.10 -11.08
N VAL A 70 -15.25 15.33 -11.01
CA VAL A 70 -15.32 13.99 -11.64
C VAL A 70 -15.10 14.09 -13.15
N GLN A 71 -15.74 15.05 -13.83
CA GLN A 71 -15.60 15.22 -15.27
C GLN A 71 -14.16 15.58 -15.67
N ARG A 72 -13.52 16.50 -14.93
CA ARG A 72 -12.12 16.89 -15.13
C ARG A 72 -11.16 15.72 -14.92
N VAL A 73 -11.32 14.96 -13.83
CA VAL A 73 -10.48 13.79 -13.57
C VAL A 73 -10.74 12.69 -14.60
N SER A 74 -11.99 12.53 -15.03
CA SER A 74 -12.35 11.58 -16.08
C SER A 74 -11.76 11.94 -17.43
N SER A 75 -11.70 13.22 -17.81
CA SER A 75 -11.06 13.64 -19.07
C SER A 75 -9.57 13.37 -19.03
N ILE A 76 -8.89 13.73 -17.93
CA ILE A 76 -7.46 13.44 -17.73
C ILE A 76 -7.19 11.93 -17.78
N PHE A 77 -8.03 11.09 -17.15
CA PHE A 77 -7.85 9.64 -17.17
C PHE A 77 -8.08 9.01 -18.56
N ARG A 78 -8.93 9.62 -19.38
CA ARG A 78 -9.17 9.21 -20.76
C ARG A 78 -8.13 9.78 -21.72
N ASP A 79 -7.49 10.88 -21.35
CA ASP A 79 -6.40 11.52 -22.09
C ASP A 79 -5.10 10.73 -21.95
N ARG A 80 -5.05 9.61 -22.66
CA ARG A 80 -3.88 8.76 -22.77
C ARG A 80 -3.67 8.36 -24.22
N PRO A 81 -2.41 8.16 -24.64
CA PRO A 81 -2.07 7.90 -26.04
C PRO A 81 -2.67 6.60 -26.58
N GLN A 82 -3.06 5.66 -25.71
CA GLN A 82 -3.73 4.43 -26.12
C GLN A 82 -4.96 4.12 -25.26
N GLU A 83 -6.04 3.71 -25.93
CA GLU A 83 -7.23 3.20 -25.26
C GLU A 83 -6.92 1.93 -24.43
N PRO A 84 -7.53 1.75 -23.25
CA PRO A 84 -7.37 0.56 -22.40
C PRO A 84 -7.53 -0.74 -23.15
N ARG A 85 -8.54 -0.79 -24.01
CA ARG A 85 -8.90 -1.97 -24.79
C ARG A 85 -7.76 -2.36 -25.72
N LYS A 86 -7.20 -1.39 -26.44
CA LYS A 86 -6.07 -1.64 -27.35
C LYS A 86 -4.81 -2.01 -26.58
N SER A 87 -4.53 -1.34 -25.46
CA SER A 87 -3.39 -1.68 -24.60
C SER A 87 -3.52 -3.09 -24.01
N ALA A 88 -4.71 -3.51 -23.57
CA ALA A 88 -4.94 -4.85 -23.04
C ALA A 88 -4.71 -5.92 -24.11
N VAL A 89 -5.26 -5.73 -25.32
CA VAL A 89 -5.02 -6.62 -26.46
C VAL A 89 -3.53 -6.69 -26.77
N TYR A 90 -2.86 -5.54 -26.86
CA TYR A 90 -1.41 -5.48 -27.10
C TYR A 90 -0.62 -6.27 -26.06
N TRP A 91 -0.91 -6.11 -24.77
CA TRP A 91 -0.20 -6.81 -23.70
C TRP A 91 -0.49 -8.31 -23.68
N ILE A 92 -1.73 -8.73 -23.99
CA ILE A 92 -2.09 -10.14 -24.15
C ILE A 92 -1.29 -10.76 -25.30
N GLU A 93 -1.31 -10.12 -26.47
CA GLU A 93 -0.53 -10.56 -27.64
C GLU A 93 0.97 -10.56 -27.34
N TYR A 94 1.46 -9.58 -26.59
CA TYR A 94 2.85 -9.50 -26.18
C TYR A 94 3.25 -10.69 -25.30
N VAL A 95 2.43 -11.05 -24.32
CA VAL A 95 2.64 -12.23 -23.45
C VAL A 95 2.62 -13.52 -24.27
N ILE A 96 1.68 -13.65 -25.22
CA ILE A 96 1.60 -14.82 -26.11
C ILE A 96 2.85 -14.92 -27.00
N ARG A 97 3.27 -13.82 -27.65
CA ARG A 97 4.45 -13.77 -28.51
C ARG A 97 5.75 -14.11 -27.78
N HIS A 98 5.85 -13.75 -26.50
CA HIS A 98 7.04 -13.97 -25.68
C HIS A 98 6.88 -15.15 -24.71
N ARG A 99 6.01 -16.12 -25.03
CA ARG A 99 5.82 -17.38 -24.28
C ARG A 99 5.64 -17.17 -22.77
N GLY A 100 4.76 -16.24 -22.39
CA GLY A 100 4.50 -15.89 -20.99
C GLY A 100 5.27 -14.67 -20.48
N ALA A 101 6.03 -13.99 -21.34
CA ALA A 101 6.83 -12.80 -21.01
C ALA A 101 7.59 -12.95 -19.68
N PRO A 102 8.54 -13.90 -19.58
CA PRO A 102 9.22 -14.22 -18.31
C PRO A 102 9.93 -13.00 -17.71
N HIS A 103 10.38 -12.06 -18.55
CA HIS A 103 10.99 -10.80 -18.12
C HIS A 103 10.00 -9.75 -17.57
N MET A 104 8.67 -9.92 -17.74
CA MET A 104 7.65 -9.08 -17.11
C MET A 104 7.17 -9.65 -15.77
N ARG A 105 7.57 -10.87 -15.43
CA ARG A 105 7.34 -11.42 -14.09
C ARG A 105 8.23 -10.65 -13.12
N SER A 106 7.65 -10.24 -11.99
CA SER A 106 8.46 -9.70 -10.90
C SER A 106 9.49 -10.76 -10.50
N ALA A 107 10.78 -10.40 -10.55
CA ALA A 107 11.86 -11.27 -10.07
C ALA A 107 11.61 -11.74 -8.62
N GLY A 108 10.79 -11.00 -7.87
CA GLY A 108 10.21 -11.33 -6.56
C GLY A 108 9.57 -12.72 -6.46
N LEU A 109 8.96 -13.22 -7.54
CA LEU A 109 8.20 -14.47 -7.55
C LEU A 109 9.07 -15.71 -7.74
N ASP A 110 10.28 -15.53 -8.26
CA ASP A 110 11.21 -16.63 -8.52
C ASP A 110 12.33 -16.68 -7.44
N LEU A 111 12.28 -15.83 -6.41
CA LEU A 111 13.22 -15.93 -5.28
C LEU A 111 12.89 -17.13 -4.40
N ASN A 112 13.94 -17.86 -4.02
CA ASN A 112 13.83 -18.89 -3.01
C ASN A 112 13.44 -18.26 -1.66
N TRP A 113 12.69 -18.98 -0.83
CA TRP A 113 12.13 -18.44 0.41
C TRP A 113 13.19 -17.79 1.32
N PHE A 114 14.40 -18.33 1.34
CA PHE A 114 15.52 -17.78 2.11
C PHE A 114 16.01 -16.40 1.64
N GLN A 115 15.98 -16.13 0.33
CA GLN A 115 16.34 -14.83 -0.23
C GLN A 115 15.22 -13.82 -0.03
N PHE A 116 13.97 -14.27 -0.12
CA PHE A 116 12.80 -13.43 0.16
C PHE A 116 12.82 -12.90 1.60
N TYR A 117 13.24 -13.72 2.57
CA TYR A 117 13.35 -13.33 3.98
C TYR A 117 14.73 -12.76 4.38
N LEU A 118 15.66 -12.59 3.43
CA LEU A 118 17.03 -12.10 3.67
C LEU A 118 17.70 -12.70 4.92
N LEU A 119 17.67 -14.03 5.07
CA LEU A 119 18.19 -14.70 6.27
C LEU A 119 19.65 -14.36 6.56
N ASP A 120 20.46 -14.11 5.53
CA ASP A 120 21.86 -13.70 5.67
C ASP A 120 21.99 -12.34 6.39
N VAL A 121 21.13 -11.37 6.06
CA VAL A 121 21.11 -10.06 6.71
C VAL A 121 20.67 -10.19 8.17
N ILE A 122 19.68 -11.04 8.45
CA ILE A 122 19.21 -11.30 9.82
C ILE A 122 20.35 -11.93 10.65
N ALA A 123 21.02 -12.94 10.10
CA ALA A 123 22.13 -13.61 10.77
C ALA A 123 23.29 -12.64 11.05
N PHE A 124 23.64 -11.78 10.10
CA PHE A 124 24.68 -10.76 10.28
C PHE A 124 24.33 -9.75 11.37
N VAL A 125 23.07 -9.26 11.40
CA VAL A 125 22.60 -8.33 12.44
C VAL A 125 22.61 -8.99 13.82
N VAL A 126 22.16 -10.23 13.94
CA VAL A 126 22.19 -10.99 15.20
C VAL A 126 23.63 -11.20 15.68
N ALA A 127 24.55 -11.54 14.78
CA ALA A 127 25.96 -11.72 15.11
C ALA A 127 26.58 -10.43 15.68
N ILE A 128 26.31 -9.27 15.07
CA ILE A 128 26.78 -7.97 15.56
C ILE A 128 26.18 -7.67 16.94
N ALA A 129 24.87 -7.88 17.12
CA ALA A 129 24.21 -7.64 18.40
C ALA A 129 24.78 -8.50 19.53
N LEU A 130 25.03 -9.79 19.26
CA LEU A 130 25.66 -10.70 20.22
C LEU A 130 27.10 -10.28 20.53
N ALA A 131 27.88 -9.91 19.52
CA ALA A 131 29.26 -9.43 19.71
C ALA A 131 29.30 -8.16 20.57
N ALA A 132 28.40 -7.20 20.31
CA ALA A 132 28.27 -5.99 21.11
C ALA A 132 27.88 -6.28 22.55
N LEU A 133 26.93 -7.20 22.77
CA LEU A 133 26.49 -7.61 24.10
C LEU A 133 27.63 -8.30 24.88
N LEU A 134 28.37 -9.20 24.23
CA LEU A 134 29.53 -9.85 24.83
C LEU A 134 30.63 -8.85 25.19
N ALA A 135 30.92 -7.90 24.29
CA ALA A 135 31.89 -6.83 24.53
C ALA A 135 31.48 -5.95 25.73
N ALA A 136 30.19 -5.59 25.83
CA ALA A 136 29.66 -4.83 26.95
C ALA A 136 29.78 -5.60 28.27
N LEU A 137 29.44 -6.90 28.28
CA LEU A 137 29.57 -7.74 29.48
C LEU A 137 31.03 -7.90 29.91
N LEU A 138 31.96 -8.04 28.97
CA LEU A 138 33.40 -8.09 29.23
C LEU A 138 33.91 -6.76 29.79
N ALA A 139 33.52 -5.63 29.21
CA ALA A 139 33.87 -4.30 29.71
C ALA A 139 33.36 -4.09 31.14
N ILE A 140 32.10 -4.46 31.42
CA ILE A 140 31.51 -4.39 32.77
C ILE A 140 32.28 -5.27 33.75
N ARG A 141 32.65 -6.51 33.37
CA ARG A 141 33.45 -7.40 34.22
C ARG A 141 34.85 -6.87 34.50
N LEU A 142 35.52 -6.28 33.51
CA LEU A 142 36.86 -5.70 33.67
C LEU A 142 36.83 -4.47 34.58
N LEU A 143 35.82 -3.60 34.43
CA LEU A 143 35.63 -2.44 35.30
C LEU A 143 35.35 -2.88 36.76
N MET A 144 34.46 -3.85 36.98
CA MET A 144 34.19 -4.41 38.32
C MET A 144 35.39 -5.18 38.91
N GLY A 145 36.21 -5.83 38.07
CA GLY A 145 37.41 -6.54 38.49
C GLY A 145 38.53 -5.59 38.93
N SER A 146 38.72 -4.49 38.20
CA SER A 146 39.69 -3.43 38.52
C SER A 146 39.34 -2.70 39.82
N ASP A 147 38.05 -2.46 40.07
CA ASP A 147 37.59 -1.80 41.30
C ASP A 147 37.84 -2.66 42.56
N LYS A 148 37.70 -3.99 42.45
CA LYS A 148 38.03 -4.94 43.53
C LYS A 148 39.54 -5.01 43.83
N GLN A 149 40.40 -4.91 42.83
CA GLN A 149 41.86 -4.87 43.01
C GLN A 149 42.32 -3.55 43.66
N HIS A 150 41.76 -2.42 43.22
CA HIS A 150 42.07 -1.11 43.77
C HIS A 150 41.63 -0.97 45.25
N ARG A 151 40.55 -1.63 45.66
CA ARG A 151 40.10 -1.66 47.07
C ARG A 151 40.99 -2.51 47.97
N LYS A 152 41.55 -3.63 47.48
CA LYS A 152 42.49 -4.48 48.24
C LYS A 152 43.86 -3.84 48.44
N SER A 153 44.33 -3.01 47.50
CA SER A 153 45.61 -2.30 47.61
C SER A 153 45.62 -1.15 48.64
N LYS A 154 44.45 -0.66 49.08
CA LYS A 154 44.33 0.43 50.06
C LYS A 154 44.13 -0.03 51.51
N THR A 155 43.99 -1.34 51.75
CA THR A 155 43.72 -1.92 53.09
C THR A 155 44.93 -2.64 53.68
N HIS A 156 46.10 -2.51 53.06
CA HIS A 156 47.38 -3.01 53.53
C HIS A 156 48.37 -1.84 53.65
#